data_AF-A0A7R9PG61-F1
#
_entry.id   AF-A0A7R9PG61-F1
#
_cell.length_a   1.000
_cell.length_b   1.000
_cell.length_c   1.000
_cell.angle_alpha   90.00
_cell.angle_beta   90.00
_cell.angle_gamma   90.00
#
_symmetry.space_group_name_H-M   'P 1'
#
loop_
_entity.id
_entity.type
_entity.pdbx_description
1 polymer ?
#
loop_
_entity_poly.entity_id
_entity_poly.type
_entity_poly.pdbx_seq_one_letter_code
_entity_poly.pdbx_strand_id
1 'polypeptide(L)'
;HVGFQSGWSIPVELVIGPDLGISYMTHRATSMLWPCHQPTRMAEFDRIQAIQTLVSDCDSHRKASVQLRVAGTSETLTITCPTLDVAESLADLIDGYCRLATNSTTSLWNRK
;
A
#
# COMPACT_ATOMS: atom_id res chain seq x y z
N HIS A 1 -8.82 29.25 -5.09
CA HIS A 1 -9.58 28.08 -4.60
C HIS A 1 -8.63 27.19 -3.82
N VAL A 2 -8.71 27.19 -2.49
CA VAL A 2 -7.95 26.28 -1.62
C VAL A 2 -8.89 25.12 -1.31
N GLY A 3 -8.72 24.00 -2.02
CA GLY A 3 -9.42 22.77 -1.69
C GLY A 3 -8.70 22.11 -0.52
N PHE A 4 -9.35 22.01 0.64
CA PHE A 4 -8.96 21.05 1.66
C PHE A 4 -9.24 19.65 1.09
N GLN A 5 -8.23 18.99 0.52
CA GLN A 5 -8.20 17.52 0.55
C GLN A 5 -7.83 17.10 1.99
N SER A 6 -8.71 17.34 2.95
CA SER A 6 -8.61 16.70 4.26
C SER A 6 -9.17 15.28 4.12
N GLY A 7 -8.39 14.38 3.52
CA GLY A 7 -8.67 12.96 3.55
C GLY A 7 -8.48 12.44 4.98
N TRP A 8 -9.46 11.71 5.51
CA TRP A 8 -9.32 11.03 6.79
C TRP A 8 -8.50 9.75 6.59
N SER A 9 -7.43 9.57 7.36
CA SER A 9 -6.66 8.32 7.36
C SER A 9 -7.32 7.32 8.31
N ILE A 10 -7.71 6.16 7.80
CA ILE A 10 -8.32 5.08 8.58
C ILE A 10 -7.25 4.02 8.84
N PRO A 11 -6.95 3.66 10.11
CA PRO A 11 -6.06 2.55 10.38
C PRO A 11 -6.71 1.25 9.93
N VAL A 12 -5.97 0.44 9.18
CA VAL A 12 -6.40 -0.86 8.67
C VAL A 12 -5.32 -1.90 8.90
N GLU A 13 -5.72 -3.16 8.95
CA GLU A 13 -4.76 -4.27 8.93
C GLU A 13 -4.44 -4.60 7.48
N LEU A 14 -3.20 -4.37 7.07
CA LEU A 14 -2.72 -4.68 5.72
C LEU A 14 -2.32 -6.15 5.65
N VAL A 15 -2.79 -6.85 4.63
CA VAL A 15 -2.46 -8.24 4.33
C VAL A 15 -1.85 -8.32 2.94
N ILE A 16 -0.66 -8.90 2.83
CA ILE A 16 0.07 -9.06 1.58
C ILE A 16 0.38 -10.54 1.39
N GLY A 17 -0.05 -11.11 0.27
CA GLY A 17 0.23 -12.50 -0.06
C GLY A 17 -0.01 -12.80 -1.53
N PRO A 18 0.57 -13.88 -2.08
CA PRO A 18 0.51 -14.21 -3.50
C PRO A 18 -0.94 -14.36 -4.01
N ASP A 19 -1.81 -15.01 -3.25
CA ASP A 19 -3.23 -15.20 -3.62
C ASP A 19 -4.12 -13.99 -3.27
N LEU A 20 -3.69 -13.19 -2.30
CA LEU A 20 -4.50 -12.09 -1.77
C LEU A 20 -4.16 -10.75 -2.43
N GLY A 21 -2.99 -10.63 -3.07
CA GLY A 21 -2.46 -9.35 -3.52
C GLY A 21 -2.17 -8.43 -2.34
N ILE A 22 -2.35 -7.13 -2.55
CA ILE A 22 -2.36 -6.11 -1.50
C ILE A 22 -3.81 -5.92 -1.07
N SER A 23 -4.13 -6.35 0.14
CA SER A 23 -5.48 -6.31 0.70
C SER A 23 -5.50 -5.69 2.09
N TYR A 24 -6.66 -5.22 2.54
CA TYR A 24 -6.85 -4.81 3.93
C TYR A 24 -8.03 -5.52 4.59
N MET A 25 -7.98 -5.60 5.92
CA MET A 25 -9.08 -6.06 6.76
C MET A 25 -9.53 -4.93 7.69
N THR A 26 -10.84 -4.86 7.93
CA THR A 26 -11.42 -3.91 8.89
C THR A 26 -11.93 -4.67 10.10
N HIS A 27 -11.61 -4.19 11.29
CA HIS A 27 -11.99 -4.81 12.57
C HIS A 27 -13.52 -4.88 12.83
N ARG A 28 -14.35 -4.27 11.97
CA ARG A 28 -15.82 -4.38 12.05
C ARG A 28 -16.41 -5.55 11.25
N ALA A 29 -15.60 -6.26 10.45
CA ALA A 29 -16.02 -7.47 9.75
C ALA A 29 -16.09 -8.71 10.67
N THR A 30 -15.56 -8.62 11.89
CA THR A 30 -15.55 -9.72 12.87
C THR A 30 -16.90 -9.92 13.59
N SER A 31 -17.84 -8.98 13.51
CA SER A 31 -19.04 -9.02 14.37
C SER A 31 -20.38 -9.26 13.69
N MET A 32 -20.48 -9.48 12.37
CA MET A 32 -21.75 -9.91 11.76
C MET A 32 -21.55 -10.86 10.57
N LEU A 33 -21.75 -12.14 10.87
CA LEU A 33 -22.17 -13.23 9.97
C LEU A 33 -21.19 -13.70 8.88
N TRP A 34 -20.66 -14.93 9.09
CA TRP A 34 -20.15 -15.85 8.07
C TRP A 34 -21.07 -15.90 6.84
N PRO A 35 -20.59 -15.78 5.57
CA PRO A 35 -19.32 -16.28 5.05
C PRO A 35 -18.55 -15.26 4.17
N CYS A 36 -18.26 -14.06 4.68
CA CYS A 36 -17.44 -13.09 3.94
C CYS A 36 -16.32 -12.52 4.79
N HIS A 37 -15.43 -13.40 5.24
CA HIS A 37 -14.20 -13.03 5.95
C HIS A 37 -13.04 -12.90 4.94
N GLN A 38 -13.29 -12.28 3.78
CA GLN A 38 -12.27 -12.08 2.76
C GLN A 38 -11.65 -10.67 2.91
N PRO A 39 -10.31 -10.57 2.98
CA PRO A 39 -9.61 -9.29 2.86
C PRO A 39 -10.09 -8.55 1.62
N THR A 40 -10.33 -7.25 1.75
CA THR A 40 -10.70 -6.42 0.60
C THR A 40 -9.44 -6.14 -0.22
N ARG A 41 -9.37 -6.69 -1.43
CA ARG A 41 -8.24 -6.51 -2.34
C ARG A 41 -8.22 -5.10 -2.92
N MET A 42 -7.09 -4.42 -2.77
CA MET A 42 -6.85 -3.07 -3.32
C MET A 42 -6.04 -3.09 -4.60
N ALA A 43 -5.05 -3.99 -4.69
CA ALA A 43 -4.18 -4.09 -5.86
C ALA A 43 -3.64 -5.50 -6.05
N GLU A 44 -3.40 -5.85 -7.31
CA GLU A 44 -2.68 -7.05 -7.72
C GLU A 44 -1.26 -6.67 -8.13
N PHE A 45 -0.30 -7.55 -7.91
CA PHE A 45 1.12 -7.24 -8.11
C PHE A 45 1.49 -7.02 -9.58
N ASP A 46 0.85 -7.73 -10.50
CA ASP A 46 1.03 -7.54 -11.95
C ASP A 46 0.48 -6.20 -12.45
N ARG A 47 -0.41 -5.56 -11.68
CA ARG A 47 -0.98 -4.25 -12.01
C ARG A 47 -0.19 -3.10 -11.42
N ILE A 48 0.80 -3.34 -10.56
CA ILE A 48 1.62 -2.27 -10.01
C ILE A 48 2.60 -1.79 -11.08
N GLN A 49 2.65 -0.47 -11.30
CA GLN A 49 3.49 0.15 -12.32
C GLN A 49 4.68 0.91 -11.73
N ALA A 50 4.55 1.40 -10.50
CA ALA A 50 5.61 2.13 -9.81
C ALA A 50 5.39 2.08 -8.30
N ILE A 51 6.50 2.01 -7.57
CA ILE A 51 6.55 2.05 -6.11
C ILE A 51 7.45 3.22 -5.71
N GLN A 52 6.95 4.08 -4.82
CA GLN A 52 7.70 5.24 -4.31
C GLN A 52 7.60 5.32 -2.81
N THR A 53 8.73 5.61 -2.16
CA THR A 53 8.77 5.91 -0.73
C THR A 53 8.85 7.43 -0.55
N LEU A 54 7.94 7.99 0.23
CA LEU A 54 7.95 9.41 0.58
C LEU A 54 8.26 9.56 2.06
N VAL A 55 9.05 10.58 2.39
CA VAL A 55 9.30 11.00 3.77
C VAL A 55 8.64 12.35 3.96
N SER A 56 7.74 12.43 4.95
CA SER A 56 7.13 13.67 5.41
C SER A 56 7.80 14.07 6.71
N ASP A 57 8.61 15.13 6.63
CA ASP A 57 9.15 15.79 7.80
C ASP A 57 8.11 16.83 8.26
N CYS A 58 7.49 16.59 9.40
CA CYS A 58 6.63 17.57 10.06
C CYS A 58 7.27 17.89 11.41
N ASP A 59 7.16 19.15 11.85
CA ASP A 59 7.75 19.72 13.08
C ASP A 59 7.61 18.86 14.36
N SER A 60 6.63 17.96 14.40
CA SER A 60 6.37 17.06 15.53
C SER A 60 6.67 15.57 15.27
N HIS A 61 6.67 15.10 14.01
CA HIS A 61 6.85 13.68 13.68
C HIS A 61 7.39 13.48 12.26
N ARG A 62 8.42 12.65 12.10
CA ARG A 62 8.82 12.08 10.80
C ARG A 62 7.91 10.91 10.47
N LYS A 63 7.08 11.04 9.43
CA LYS A 63 6.26 9.94 8.89
C LYS A 63 6.80 9.53 7.52
N ALA A 64 6.68 8.26 7.19
CA ALA A 64 6.99 7.76 5.86
C ALA A 64 5.73 7.18 5.22
N SER A 65 5.66 7.18 3.90
CA SER A 65 4.57 6.53 3.17
C SER A 65 5.07 5.80 1.94
N VAL A 66 4.39 4.72 1.60
CA VAL A 66 4.60 3.98 0.35
C VAL A 66 3.46 4.32 -0.59
N GLN A 67 3.80 4.85 -1.76
CA GLN A 67 2.85 5.14 -2.83
C GLN A 67 2.98 4.13 -3.95
N LEU A 68 1.84 3.57 -4.34
CA LEU A 68 1.73 2.58 -5.40
C LEU A 68 0.90 3.16 -6.55
N ARG A 69 1.47 3.13 -7.76
CA ARG A 69 0.71 3.40 -8.99
C ARG A 69 0.16 2.08 -9.50
N VAL A 70 -1.16 1.99 -9.63
CA VAL A 70 -1.84 0.78 -10.11
C VAL A 70 -2.39 1.04 -11.52
N ALA A 71 -2.18 0.08 -12.42
CA ALA A 71 -2.63 0.15 -13.80
C ALA A 71 -4.17 0.21 -13.85
N GLY A 72 -4.70 1.20 -14.56
CA GLY A 72 -6.15 1.38 -14.72
C GLY A 72 -6.82 2.20 -13.61
N THR A 73 -6.06 2.69 -12.62
CA THR A 73 -6.53 3.70 -11.66
C THR A 73 -5.79 5.02 -11.87
N SER A 74 -6.50 6.15 -11.83
CA SER A 74 -5.86 7.47 -11.81
C SER A 74 -5.33 7.84 -10.42
N GLU A 75 -5.88 7.22 -9.38
CA GLU A 75 -5.49 7.41 -7.99
C GLU A 75 -4.35 6.46 -7.60
N THR A 76 -3.39 6.98 -6.83
CA THR A 76 -2.27 6.23 -6.25
C THR A 76 -2.62 5.77 -4.84
N LEU A 77 -2.43 4.48 -4.56
CA LEU A 77 -2.64 3.94 -3.22
C LEU A 77 -1.49 4.42 -2.32
N THR A 78 -1.84 5.13 -1.25
CA THR A 78 -0.86 5.66 -0.28
C THR A 78 -1.00 4.95 1.05
N ILE A 79 0.06 4.29 1.49
CA ILE A 79 0.11 3.56 2.76
C ILE A 79 1.04 4.33 3.70
N THR A 80 0.51 4.85 4.80
CA THR A 80 1.30 5.60 5.78
C THR A 80 1.91 4.64 6.80
N CYS A 81 3.22 4.76 7.00
CA CYS A 81 4.02 3.94 7.88
C CYS A 81 4.54 4.78 9.07
N PRO A 82 4.77 4.15 10.24
CA PRO A 82 5.25 4.85 11.43
C PRO A 82 6.70 5.34 11.29
N THR A 83 7.52 4.64 10.50
CA THR A 83 8.94 4.95 10.29
C THR A 83 9.34 4.70 8.84
N LEU A 84 10.47 5.30 8.42
CA LEU A 84 11.04 5.06 7.10
C LEU A 84 11.44 3.59 6.90
N ASP A 85 12.08 2.98 7.89
CA ASP A 85 12.49 1.57 7.85
C ASP A 85 11.32 0.62 7.53
N VAL A 86 10.16 0.84 8.18
CA VAL A 86 8.93 0.08 7.90
C VAL A 86 8.43 0.33 6.48
N ALA A 87 8.50 1.58 6.00
CA ALA A 87 8.10 1.91 4.62
C ALA A 87 9.03 1.27 3.58
N GLU A 88 10.34 1.25 3.82
CA GLU A 88 11.31 0.60 2.94
C GLU A 88 11.14 -0.93 2.94
N SER A 89 10.95 -1.54 4.11
CA SER A 89 10.66 -2.97 4.22
C SER A 89 9.37 -3.35 3.48
N LEU A 90 8.32 -2.54 3.60
CA LEU A 90 7.07 -2.73 2.88
C LEU A 90 7.25 -2.58 1.36
N ALA A 91 7.99 -1.55 0.93
CA ALA A 91 8.26 -1.33 -0.49
C ALA A 91 9.08 -2.48 -1.10
N ASP A 92 10.10 -2.97 -0.40
CA ASP A 92 10.90 -4.13 -0.83
C ASP A 92 10.07 -5.41 -0.94
N LEU A 93 9.18 -5.66 0.03
CA LEU A 93 8.26 -6.79 -0.01
C LEU A 93 7.34 -6.74 -1.24
N ILE A 94 6.71 -5.59 -1.49
CA ILE A 94 5.81 -5.41 -2.64
C ILE A 94 6.59 -5.54 -3.95
N ASP A 95 7.76 -4.91 -4.06
CA ASP A 95 8.62 -4.98 -5.23
C ASP A 95 9.08 -6.41 -5.52
N GLY A 96 9.39 -7.18 -4.49
CA GLY A 96 9.66 -8.62 -4.58
C GLY A 96 8.50 -9.40 -5.18
N TYR A 97 7.28 -9.17 -4.70
CA TYR A 97 6.08 -9.80 -5.26
C TYR A 97 5.79 -9.36 -6.70
N CYS A 98 5.97 -8.09 -7.04
CA CYS A 98 5.82 -7.60 -8.42
C CYS A 98 6.75 -8.31 -9.39
N ARG A 99 8.04 -8.46 -9.01
CA ARG A 99 9.02 -9.21 -9.79
C ARG A 99 8.62 -10.67 -9.98
N LEU A 100 8.16 -11.32 -8.92
CA LEU A 100 7.71 -12.72 -8.98
C LEU A 100 6.46 -12.88 -9.86
N ALA A 101 5.47 -11.99 -9.72
CA ALA A 101 4.21 -12.05 -10.47
C ALA A 101 4.39 -11.76 -11.97
N THR A 102 5.31 -10.84 -12.31
CA THR A 102 5.59 -10.45 -13.71
C THR A 102 6.74 -11.23 -14.34
N ASN A 103 7.41 -12.09 -13.57
CA ASN A 103 8.64 -12.78 -13.97
C ASN A 103 9.72 -11.82 -14.49
N SER A 104 9.79 -10.63 -13.87
CA SER A 104 10.71 -9.55 -14.23
C SER A 104 11.84 -9.42 -13.22
N THR A 105 13.04 -9.09 -13.69
CA THR A 105 14.19 -8.76 -12.82
C THR A 105 14.29 -7.26 -12.55
N THR A 106 13.48 -6.43 -13.20
CA THR A 106 13.49 -4.98 -13.02
C THR A 106 12.68 -4.59 -11.79
N SER A 107 13.31 -3.86 -10.86
CA SER A 107 12.60 -3.25 -9.74
C SER A 107 11.67 -2.13 -10.22
N LEU A 108 10.45 -2.09 -9.70
CA LEU A 108 9.50 -1.00 -9.85
C LEU A 108 9.66 0.06 -8.75
N TRP A 109 10.48 -0.24 -7.74
CA TRP A 109 10.77 0.64 -6.63
C TRP A 109 11.92 1.60 -6.94
N ASN A 110 11.61 2.90 -6.94
CA ASN A 110 12.60 3.95 -7.12
C ASN A 110 13.08 4.45 -5.75
N ARG A 111 14.26 4.01 -5.33
CA ARG A 111 14.98 4.51 -4.14
C ARG A 111 15.66 5.82 -4.55
N LYS A 112 15.06 6.96 -4.22
CA LYS A 112 15.70 8.28 -4.38
C LYS A 112 16.45 8.66 -3.12
#